data_AF-A0A177GDD5-F1
#
_entry.id   AF-A0A177GDD5-F1
#
_cell.length_a   1.000
_cell.length_b   1.000
_cell.length_c   1.000
_cell.angle_alpha   90.00
_cell.angle_beta   90.00
_cell.angle_gamma   90.00
#
_symmetry.space_group_name_H-M   'P 1'
#
loop_
_entity.id
_entity.type
_entity.pdbx_description
1 polymer ?
#
loop_
_entity_poly.entity_id
_entity_poly.type
_entity_poly.pdbx_seq_one_letter_code
_entity_poly.pdbx_strand_id
1 'polypeptide(L)'
;MKASRNRTVAGRQKVTDVRNWFSFAASERWRADETEFDHYTDSGGKSGGQKEKLAYTILAASLAYQFGLEWGEVRSRSFRFVVIDEAFGRGSDDSTQYGLRLFQQLNMQLLIITPLQKIHIIEPFVSNVGFVDNKDGNYSRLRVLSIEEHFSNKASLHDAAPALLRHEEQSV
;
A
#
# COMPACT_ATOMS: atom_id res chain seq x y z
N MET A 1 37.18 -7.40 -33.36
CA MET A 1 36.17 -6.38 -33.72
C MET A 1 34.78 -7.04 -33.64
N LYS A 2 34.05 -6.91 -32.53
CA LYS A 2 32.67 -7.43 -32.37
C LYS A 2 31.76 -6.28 -31.94
N ALA A 3 30.85 -5.87 -32.83
CA ALA A 3 29.90 -4.80 -32.60
C ALA A 3 28.65 -5.33 -31.85
N SER A 4 28.34 -4.63 -30.75
CA SER A 4 27.18 -4.79 -29.87
C SER A 4 25.87 -4.60 -30.64
N ARG A 5 25.01 -5.63 -30.61
CA ARG A 5 23.79 -5.75 -31.44
C ARG A 5 22.48 -5.65 -30.62
N ASN A 6 22.51 -5.02 -29.44
CA ASN A 6 21.35 -4.92 -28.52
C ASN A 6 20.70 -3.54 -28.38
N ARG A 7 21.09 -2.52 -29.16
CA ARG A 7 20.58 -1.13 -29.01
C ARG A 7 19.36 -0.75 -29.85
N THR A 8 18.93 -1.57 -30.81
CA THR A 8 17.95 -1.16 -31.85
C THR A 8 16.49 -1.50 -31.52
N VAL A 9 16.21 -2.58 -30.78
CA VAL A 9 14.81 -3.00 -30.49
C VAL A 9 14.16 -2.09 -29.44
N ALA A 10 14.92 -1.72 -28.40
CA ALA A 10 14.45 -0.84 -27.33
C ALA A 10 14.10 0.58 -27.83
N GLY A 11 14.88 1.12 -28.77
CA GLY A 11 14.60 2.44 -29.37
C GLY A 11 13.34 2.45 -30.22
N ARG A 12 13.09 1.37 -30.98
CA ARG A 12 11.91 1.27 -31.84
C ARG A 12 10.62 1.21 -31.00
N GLN A 13 10.57 0.36 -29.97
CA GLN A 13 9.41 0.29 -29.06
C GLN A 13 9.14 1.63 -28.36
N LYS A 14 10.20 2.33 -27.93
CA LYS A 14 10.06 3.65 -27.29
C LYS A 14 9.38 4.68 -28.20
N VAL A 15 9.67 4.64 -29.50
CA VAL A 15 9.11 5.60 -30.47
C VAL A 15 7.81 5.11 -31.10
N THR A 16 7.55 3.80 -31.20
CA THR A 16 6.29 3.30 -31.81
C THR A 16 5.14 3.12 -30.81
N ASP A 17 5.45 3.04 -29.51
CA ASP A 17 4.42 2.97 -28.48
C ASP A 17 3.96 4.39 -28.11
N VAL A 18 2.77 4.75 -28.59
CA VAL A 18 2.11 6.05 -28.34
C VAL A 18 1.98 6.38 -26.86
N ARG A 19 2.00 5.39 -25.96
CA ARG A 19 1.96 5.64 -24.49
C ARG A 19 3.20 6.37 -24.00
N ASN A 20 4.34 6.22 -24.68
CA ASN A 20 5.59 6.91 -24.35
C ASN A 20 5.63 8.36 -24.85
N TRP A 21 4.61 8.81 -25.58
CA TRP A 21 4.56 10.15 -26.17
C TRP A 21 3.80 11.15 -25.30
N PHE A 22 3.15 10.68 -24.23
CA PHE A 22 2.45 11.51 -23.27
C PHE A 22 3.26 11.62 -22.00
N SER A 23 3.49 12.86 -21.56
CA SER A 23 3.92 13.15 -20.20
C SER A 23 2.69 13.46 -19.35
N PHE A 24 2.60 12.80 -18.20
CA PHE A 24 1.53 13.05 -17.24
C PHE A 24 2.10 13.89 -16.09
N ALA A 25 1.32 14.88 -15.67
CA ALA A 25 1.55 15.62 -14.44
C ALA A 25 0.25 15.64 -13.62
N ALA A 26 0.38 15.53 -12.31
CA ALA A 26 -0.76 15.64 -11.39
C ALA A 26 -0.58 16.89 -10.51
N SER A 27 -1.62 17.69 -10.35
CA SER A 27 -1.63 18.85 -9.45
C SER A 27 -2.58 18.53 -8.29
N GLU A 28 -2.05 18.51 -7.07
CA GLU A 28 -2.84 18.46 -5.85
C GLU A 28 -3.24 19.88 -5.47
N ARG A 29 -4.53 20.10 -5.25
CA ARG A 29 -5.11 21.42 -4.96
C ARG A 29 -6.01 21.37 -3.74
N TRP A 30 -6.01 22.44 -2.97
CA TRP A 30 -6.95 22.61 -1.88
C TRP A 30 -8.38 22.74 -2.41
N ARG A 31 -9.33 22.02 -1.81
CA ARG A 31 -10.75 22.13 -2.24
C ARG A 31 -11.39 23.48 -1.91
N ALA A 32 -10.85 24.21 -0.94
CA ALA A 32 -11.45 25.45 -0.46
C ALA A 32 -11.25 26.62 -1.44
N ASP A 33 -10.10 26.69 -2.10
CA ASP A 33 -9.68 27.83 -2.91
C ASP A 33 -8.98 27.44 -4.22
N GLU A 34 -8.92 26.15 -4.54
CA GLU A 34 -8.21 25.56 -5.68
C GLU A 34 -6.72 25.91 -5.77
N THR A 35 -6.14 26.43 -4.68
CA THR A 35 -4.71 26.76 -4.67
C THR A 35 -3.88 25.48 -4.78
N GLU A 36 -2.82 25.56 -5.59
CA GLU A 36 -1.93 24.42 -5.80
C GLU A 36 -1.14 24.15 -4.53
N PHE A 37 -1.38 22.96 -3.97
CA PHE A 37 -0.68 22.47 -2.80
C PHE A 37 0.61 21.75 -3.20
N ASP A 38 0.54 20.91 -4.24
CA ASP A 38 1.70 20.17 -4.73
C ASP A 38 1.57 19.84 -6.22
N HIS A 39 2.68 19.85 -6.96
CA HIS A 39 2.70 19.61 -8.41
C HIS A 39 3.64 18.46 -8.76
N TYR A 40 3.11 17.33 -9.22
CA TYR A 40 3.84 16.11 -9.55
C TYR A 40 4.10 16.01 -11.05
N THR A 41 5.26 16.52 -11.49
CA THR A 41 5.85 16.22 -12.80
C THR A 41 6.69 14.95 -12.72
N ASP A 42 6.79 14.23 -13.85
CA ASP A 42 7.49 12.96 -14.06
C ASP A 42 8.63 12.65 -13.06
N SER A 43 8.68 11.38 -12.65
CA SER A 43 9.63 10.56 -11.85
C SER A 43 11.01 11.10 -11.41
N GLY A 44 11.54 12.17 -12.01
CA GLY A 44 12.91 12.64 -11.89
C GLY A 44 13.23 13.61 -10.74
N GLY A 45 12.24 14.22 -10.04
CA GLY A 45 12.52 15.37 -9.17
C GLY A 45 12.02 15.36 -7.71
N LYS A 46 11.34 14.31 -7.24
CA LYS A 46 10.58 14.36 -5.96
C LYS A 46 11.10 13.43 -4.85
N SER A 47 10.73 13.72 -3.60
CA SER A 47 11.01 12.88 -2.42
C SER A 47 10.33 11.51 -2.55
N GLY A 48 10.88 10.48 -1.89
CA GLY A 48 10.36 9.10 -1.98
C GLY A 48 8.87 9.00 -1.64
N GLY A 49 8.42 9.67 -0.57
CA GLY A 49 7.02 9.67 -0.16
C GLY A 49 6.07 10.35 -1.16
N GLN A 50 6.51 11.40 -1.85
CA GLN A 50 5.70 12.04 -2.89
C GLN A 50 5.47 11.13 -4.11
N LYS A 51 6.47 10.31 -4.48
CA LYS A 51 6.31 9.33 -5.58
C LYS A 51 5.34 8.22 -5.19
N GLU A 52 5.38 7.79 -3.94
CA GLU A 52 4.48 6.77 -3.40
C GLU A 52 3.03 7.26 -3.34
N LYS A 53 2.79 8.47 -2.82
CA LYS A 53 1.46 9.07 -2.77
C LYS A 53 0.83 9.13 -4.16
N LEU A 54 1.57 9.62 -5.16
CA LEU A 54 1.13 9.67 -6.55
C LEU A 54 0.84 8.26 -7.11
N ALA A 55 1.70 7.28 -6.84
CA ALA A 55 1.51 5.91 -7.30
C ALA A 55 0.20 5.31 -6.75
N TYR A 56 -0.11 5.53 -5.47
CA TYR A 56 -1.38 5.10 -4.87
C TYR A 56 -2.58 5.83 -5.49
N THR A 57 -2.48 7.14 -5.73
CA THR A 57 -3.54 7.91 -6.40
C THR A 57 -3.80 7.38 -7.81
N ILE A 58 -2.75 7.11 -8.59
CA ILE A 58 -2.87 6.56 -9.95
C ILE A 58 -3.51 5.17 -9.90
N LEU A 59 -3.07 4.31 -8.98
CA LEU A 59 -3.62 2.97 -8.79
C LEU A 59 -5.10 3.01 -8.42
N ALA A 60 -5.47 3.87 -7.46
CA ALA A 60 -6.84 4.08 -7.04
C ALA A 60 -7.73 4.63 -8.15
N ALA A 61 -7.26 5.63 -8.92
CA ALA A 61 -7.98 6.16 -10.08
C ALA A 61 -8.17 5.07 -11.16
N SER A 62 -7.14 4.25 -11.39
CA SER A 62 -7.21 3.13 -12.35
C SER A 62 -8.23 2.09 -11.92
N LEU A 63 -8.24 1.72 -10.64
CA LEU A 63 -9.23 0.78 -10.09
C LEU A 63 -10.63 1.40 -10.08
N ALA A 64 -10.75 2.69 -9.76
CA ALA A 64 -12.02 3.40 -9.78
C ALA A 64 -12.64 3.41 -11.18
N TYR A 65 -11.82 3.65 -12.19
CA TYR A 65 -12.20 3.54 -13.59
C TYR A 65 -12.59 2.11 -13.96
N GLN A 66 -11.76 1.12 -13.62
CA GLN A 66 -11.99 -0.29 -13.99
C GLN A 66 -13.26 -0.88 -13.35
N PHE A 67 -13.58 -0.49 -12.12
CA PHE A 67 -14.75 -0.98 -11.39
C PHE A 67 -16.01 -0.13 -11.60
N GLY A 68 -15.95 0.93 -12.42
CA GLY A 68 -17.09 1.82 -12.66
C GLY A 68 -17.60 2.46 -11.38
N LEU A 69 -16.67 2.94 -10.53
CA LEU A 69 -17.01 3.49 -9.22
C LEU A 69 -17.71 4.84 -9.37
N GLU A 70 -19.02 4.83 -9.54
CA GLU A 70 -19.81 6.06 -9.45
C GLU A 70 -19.97 6.49 -7.99
N TRP A 71 -19.48 7.68 -7.68
CA TRP A 71 -19.65 8.31 -6.38
C TRP A 71 -21.15 8.56 -6.13
N GLY A 72 -21.78 7.75 -5.28
CA GLY A 72 -23.18 7.92 -4.89
C GLY A 72 -24.12 6.75 -5.23
N GLU A 73 -23.66 5.70 -5.92
CA GLU A 73 -24.47 4.50 -6.06
C GLU A 73 -24.47 3.67 -4.77
N VAL A 74 -25.62 3.63 -4.10
CA VAL A 74 -25.83 2.98 -2.80
C VAL A 74 -25.67 1.45 -2.87
N ARG A 75 -25.74 0.83 -4.06
CA ARG A 75 -25.57 -0.63 -4.23
C ARG A 75 -25.14 -1.03 -5.64
N SER A 76 -23.87 -0.85 -5.99
CA SER A 76 -23.28 -1.76 -6.98
C SER A 76 -23.07 -3.12 -6.30
N ARG A 77 -23.68 -4.21 -6.80
CA ARG A 77 -23.40 -5.59 -6.34
C ARG A 77 -22.00 -6.07 -6.78
N SER A 78 -21.02 -5.17 -6.85
CA SER A 78 -19.66 -5.44 -7.27
C SER A 78 -18.82 -5.88 -6.07
N PHE A 79 -18.18 -7.03 -6.19
CA PHE A 79 -17.14 -7.46 -5.26
C PHE A 79 -15.82 -6.78 -5.65
N ARG A 80 -15.29 -5.94 -4.75
CA ARG A 80 -14.08 -5.14 -4.98
C ARG A 80 -13.03 -5.57 -3.96
N PHE A 81 -12.16 -6.49 -4.37
CA PHE A 81 -11.17 -7.09 -3.48
C PHE A 81 -9.76 -6.86 -4.00
N VAL A 82 -8.89 -6.38 -3.12
CA VAL A 82 -7.49 -6.07 -3.45
C VAL A 82 -6.60 -6.83 -2.48
N VAL A 83 -5.67 -7.60 -3.03
CA VAL A 83 -4.60 -8.26 -2.28
C VAL A 83 -3.33 -7.47 -2.48
N ILE A 84 -2.66 -7.11 -1.39
CA ILE A 84 -1.37 -6.42 -1.43
C ILE A 84 -0.37 -7.29 -0.67
N ASP A 85 0.55 -7.88 -1.42
CA ASP A 85 1.70 -8.60 -0.85
C ASP A 85 2.86 -7.64 -0.61
N GLU A 86 3.62 -7.87 0.45
CA GLU A 86 4.66 -6.97 0.96
C GLU A 86 4.17 -5.52 1.09
N ALA A 87 2.91 -5.37 1.50
CA ALA A 87 2.28 -4.08 1.53
C ALA A 87 3.04 -3.14 2.45
N PHE A 88 3.26 -1.93 1.96
CA PHE A 88 3.82 -0.84 2.75
C PHE A 88 5.25 -1.08 3.28
N GLY A 89 5.92 -2.19 2.93
CA GLY A 89 7.23 -2.55 3.49
C GLY A 89 8.32 -1.50 3.29
N ARG A 90 8.28 -0.75 2.18
CA ARG A 90 9.23 0.33 1.85
C ARG A 90 8.66 1.75 1.93
N GLY A 91 7.35 1.87 2.11
CA GLY A 91 6.67 3.17 2.13
C GLY A 91 6.84 3.91 3.43
N SER A 92 6.76 5.24 3.40
CA SER A 92 6.64 6.03 4.64
C SER A 92 5.30 5.75 5.32
N ASP A 93 5.25 6.05 6.61
CA ASP A 93 4.04 5.87 7.42
C ASP A 93 2.87 6.71 6.87
N ASP A 94 3.16 7.96 6.50
CA ASP A 94 2.18 8.87 5.89
C ASP A 94 1.67 8.36 4.54
N SER A 95 2.56 7.87 3.67
CA SER A 95 2.18 7.29 2.37
C SER A 95 1.30 6.06 2.54
N THR A 96 1.62 5.23 3.53
CA THR A 96 0.88 4.01 3.88
C THR A 96 -0.53 4.36 4.34
N GLN A 97 -0.64 5.30 5.29
CA GLN A 97 -1.92 5.74 5.82
C GLN A 97 -2.77 6.40 4.72
N TYR A 98 -2.16 7.16 3.81
CA TYR A 98 -2.84 7.72 2.65
C TYR A 98 -3.44 6.64 1.75
N GLY A 99 -2.63 5.63 1.38
CA GLY A 99 -3.10 4.51 0.56
C GLY A 99 -4.27 3.75 1.21
N LEU A 100 -4.17 3.45 2.51
CA LEU A 100 -5.24 2.76 3.24
C LEU A 100 -6.55 3.56 3.29
N ARG A 101 -6.48 4.88 3.56
CA ARG A 101 -7.66 5.77 3.53
C ARG A 101 -8.31 5.80 2.15
N LEU A 102 -7.50 5.83 1.11
CA LEU A 102 -7.96 5.86 -0.27
C LEU A 102 -8.76 4.59 -0.63
N PHE A 103 -8.24 3.41 -0.29
CA PHE A 103 -8.97 2.15 -0.50
C PHE A 103 -10.29 2.08 0.29
N GLN A 104 -10.31 2.60 1.52
CA GLN A 104 -11.52 2.70 2.33
C GLN A 104 -12.56 3.62 1.66
N GLN A 105 -12.15 4.78 1.15
CA GLN A 105 -13.03 5.71 0.44
C GLN A 105 -13.59 5.12 -0.86
N LEU A 106 -12.83 4.28 -1.54
CA LEU A 106 -13.29 3.57 -2.74
C LEU A 106 -14.12 2.32 -2.45
N ASN A 107 -14.39 2.05 -1.17
CA ASN A 107 -15.17 0.91 -0.70
C ASN A 107 -14.63 -0.43 -1.21
N MET A 108 -13.30 -0.60 -1.12
CA MET A 108 -12.58 -1.82 -1.48
C MET A 108 -12.29 -2.67 -0.23
N GLN A 109 -12.49 -3.97 -0.35
CA GLN A 109 -12.06 -4.94 0.66
C GLN A 109 -10.58 -5.27 0.46
N LEU A 110 -9.78 -5.11 1.51
CA LEU A 110 -8.33 -5.34 1.46
C LEU A 110 -7.94 -6.65 2.15
N LEU A 111 -6.97 -7.35 1.55
CA LEU A 111 -6.16 -8.36 2.21
C LEU A 111 -4.70 -7.93 2.10
N ILE A 112 -4.07 -7.64 3.23
CA ILE A 112 -2.71 -7.16 3.31
C ILE A 112 -1.83 -8.27 3.88
N ILE A 113 -0.77 -8.62 3.14
CA ILE A 113 0.31 -9.47 3.61
C ILE A 113 1.52 -8.58 3.81
N THR A 114 2.04 -8.50 5.04
CA THR A 114 3.17 -7.63 5.39
C THR A 114 3.94 -8.22 6.57
N PRO A 115 5.26 -7.96 6.68
CA PRO A 115 6.04 -8.28 7.87
C PRO A 115 5.52 -7.57 9.13
N LEU A 116 5.75 -8.18 10.30
CA LEU A 116 5.20 -7.77 11.61
C LEU A 116 5.44 -6.28 11.98
N GLN A 117 6.51 -5.68 11.44
CA GLN A 117 7.03 -4.37 11.82
C GLN A 117 6.07 -3.20 11.53
N LYS A 118 5.15 -3.34 10.56
CA LYS A 118 4.25 -2.24 10.13
C LYS A 118 2.80 -2.40 10.57
N ILE A 119 2.53 -3.35 11.46
CA ILE A 119 1.16 -3.65 11.90
C ILE A 119 0.46 -2.42 12.48
N HIS A 120 1.14 -1.60 13.30
CA HIS A 120 0.55 -0.44 13.99
C HIS A 120 -0.09 0.61 13.06
N ILE A 121 0.39 0.75 11.83
CA ILE A 121 -0.14 1.73 10.85
C ILE A 121 -1.39 1.18 10.17
N ILE A 122 -1.45 -0.15 10.01
CA ILE A 122 -2.50 -0.86 9.28
C ILE A 122 -3.65 -1.25 10.23
N GLU A 123 -3.36 -1.48 11.51
CA GLU A 123 -4.32 -1.81 12.58
C GLU A 123 -5.63 -1.01 12.52
N PRO A 124 -5.62 0.33 12.32
CA PRO A 124 -6.87 1.12 12.28
C PRO A 124 -7.76 0.86 11.05
N PHE A 125 -7.24 0.18 10.03
CA PHE A 125 -7.91 -0.01 8.73
C PHE A 125 -8.35 -1.45 8.48
N VAL A 126 -8.10 -2.37 9.41
CA VAL A 126 -8.41 -3.80 9.27
C VAL A 126 -9.31 -4.27 10.41
N SER A 127 -10.23 -5.19 10.10
CA SER A 127 -11.11 -5.78 11.11
C SER A 127 -10.56 -7.07 11.72
N ASN A 128 -9.61 -7.73 11.04
CA ASN A 128 -9.04 -9.00 11.47
C ASN A 128 -7.54 -9.01 11.16
N VAL A 129 -6.76 -9.66 12.02
CA VAL A 129 -5.33 -9.84 11.86
C VAL A 129 -5.02 -11.34 11.91
N GLY A 130 -4.25 -11.80 10.92
CA GLY A 130 -3.77 -13.18 10.83
C GLY A 130 -2.28 -13.26 11.12
N PHE A 131 -1.88 -13.97 12.17
CA PHE A 131 -0.47 -14.27 12.45
C PHE A 131 -0.11 -15.63 11.86
N VAL A 132 0.87 -15.63 10.96
CA VAL A 132 1.45 -16.86 10.41
C VAL A 132 2.75 -17.15 11.13
N ASP A 133 2.86 -18.34 11.73
CA ASP A 133 4.11 -18.83 12.33
C ASP A 133 4.46 -20.24 11.84
N ASN A 134 5.74 -20.57 11.86
CA ASN A 134 6.25 -21.92 11.60
C ASN A 134 7.32 -22.25 12.63
N LYS A 135 6.90 -22.70 13.83
CA LYS A 135 7.82 -22.89 14.97
C LYS A 135 8.87 -23.97 14.72
N ASP A 136 8.48 -25.08 14.09
CA ASP A 136 9.31 -26.28 13.98
C ASP A 136 9.80 -26.53 12.55
N GLY A 137 9.57 -25.58 11.63
CA GLY A 137 9.87 -25.71 10.19
C GLY A 137 8.93 -26.64 9.42
N ASN A 138 8.22 -27.54 10.11
CA ASN A 138 7.47 -28.64 9.50
C ASN A 138 6.08 -28.23 8.95
N TYR A 139 5.46 -27.19 9.47
CA TYR A 139 4.15 -26.72 9.02
C TYR A 139 3.88 -25.28 9.44
N SER A 140 3.27 -24.52 8.52
CA SER A 140 2.78 -23.18 8.82
C SER A 140 1.47 -23.26 9.59
N ARG A 141 1.30 -22.44 10.63
CA ARG A 141 0.03 -22.23 11.32
C ARG A 141 -0.43 -20.80 11.11
N LEU A 142 -1.75 -20.63 10.99
CA LEU A 142 -2.40 -19.33 10.94
C LEU A 142 -3.28 -19.17 12.18
N ARG A 143 -3.08 -18.08 12.91
CA ARG A 143 -3.94 -17.65 14.01
C ARG A 143 -4.64 -16.37 13.60
N VAL A 144 -5.97 -16.42 13.47
CA VAL A 144 -6.78 -15.25 13.13
C VAL A 144 -7.41 -14.72 14.41
N LEU A 145 -7.29 -13.42 14.62
CA LEU A 145 -7.93 -12.69 15.70
C LEU A 145 -8.68 -11.50 15.10
N SER A 146 -9.82 -11.16 15.70
CA SER A 146 -10.43 -9.85 15.46
C SER A 146 -9.49 -8.74 15.95
N ILE A 147 -9.62 -7.54 15.38
CA ILE A 147 -8.80 -6.41 15.81
C ILE A 147 -9.10 -6.03 17.27
N GLU A 148 -10.35 -6.22 17.72
CA GLU A 148 -10.78 -6.00 19.10
C GLU A 148 -10.09 -6.96 20.08
N GLU A 149 -10.02 -8.25 19.73
CA GLU A 149 -9.27 -9.25 20.50
C GLU A 149 -7.77 -8.94 20.51
N HIS A 150 -7.21 -8.49 19.38
CA HIS A 150 -5.82 -8.09 19.29
C HIS A 150 -5.49 -6.91 20.22
N PHE A 151 -6.34 -5.88 20.26
CA PHE A 151 -6.19 -4.76 21.21
C PHE A 151 -6.35 -5.19 22.66
N SER A 152 -7.31 -6.06 22.97
CA SER A 152 -7.54 -6.59 24.33
C SER A 152 -6.36 -7.45 24.82
N ASN A 153 -5.79 -8.26 23.93
CA ASN A 153 -4.61 -9.05 24.20
C ASN A 153 -3.36 -8.16 24.39
N LYS A 154 -3.19 -7.11 23.56
CA LYS A 154 -2.13 -6.12 23.76
C LYS A 154 -2.26 -5.41 25.11
N ALA A 155 -3.46 -4.99 25.50
CA ALA A 155 -3.71 -4.29 26.76
C ALA A 155 -3.44 -5.21 27.97
N SER A 156 -3.92 -6.45 27.93
CA SER A 156 -3.64 -7.44 28.98
C SER A 156 -2.17 -7.85 29.07
N LEU A 157 -1.44 -7.89 27.95
CA LEU A 157 0.02 -8.07 27.94
C LEU A 157 0.78 -6.85 28.50
N HIS A 158 0.26 -5.64 28.31
CA HIS A 158 0.83 -4.40 28.83
C HIS A 158 0.58 -4.23 30.34
N ASP A 159 -0.61 -4.62 30.82
CA ASP A 159 -0.97 -4.60 32.24
C ASP A 159 -0.35 -5.76 33.03
N ALA A 160 0.04 -6.86 32.36
CA ALA A 160 0.61 -8.05 33.01
C ALA A 160 2.15 -8.14 32.99
N ALA A 161 2.91 -7.19 32.42
CA ALA A 161 4.37 -7.30 32.45
C ALA A 161 5.18 -6.00 32.21
N PRO A 162 6.03 -5.59 33.18
CA PRO A 162 7.31 -4.94 32.90
C PRO A 162 8.43 -5.92 32.48
N ALA A 163 8.14 -7.21 32.25
CA ALA A 163 9.17 -8.26 32.22
C ALA A 163 9.29 -9.13 30.94
N LEU A 164 8.37 -9.04 29.96
CA LEU A 164 8.39 -9.96 28.80
C LEU A 164 8.90 -9.37 27.48
N LEU A 165 9.20 -8.07 27.41
CA LEU A 165 9.78 -7.44 26.21
C LEU A 165 11.32 -7.32 26.24
N ARG A 166 12.02 -7.93 27.21
CA ARG A 166 13.50 -7.88 27.28
C ARG A 166 14.22 -9.08 26.66
N HIS A 167 13.52 -10.06 26.10
CA HIS A 167 14.16 -11.31 25.65
C HIS A 167 14.37 -11.45 24.13
N GLU A 168 14.04 -10.47 23.29
CA GLU A 168 14.30 -10.55 21.85
C GLU A 168 15.24 -9.46 21.29
N GLU A 169 15.89 -8.66 22.14
CA GLU A 169 16.94 -7.73 21.69
C GLU A 169 18.38 -8.26 21.82
N GLN A 170 18.59 -9.52 22.21
CA GLN A 170 19.92 -10.13 22.22
C GLN A 170 19.90 -11.60 21.79
N SER A 171 20.03 -11.85 20.50
CA SER A 171 21.04 -12.81 20.00
C SER A 171 21.23 -12.68 18.48
N VAL A 172 22.48 -12.35 18.13
CA VAL A 172 23.16 -12.32 16.81
C VAL A 172 22.90 -11.10 15.94
#